data_AF-A0A969TGX8-F1
#
_entry.id   AF-A0A969TGX8-F1
#
_cell.length_a   1.000
_cell.length_b   1.000
_cell.length_c   1.000
_cell.angle_alpha   90.00
_cell.angle_beta   90.00
_cell.angle_gamma   90.00
#
_symmetry.space_group_name_H-M   'P 1'
#
loop_
_entity.id
_entity.type
_entity.pdbx_description
1 polymer ?
#
loop_
_entity_poly.entity_id
_entity_poly.type
_entity_poly.pdbx_seq_one_letter_code
_entity_poly.pdbx_strand_id
1 'polypeptide(L)'
;LRGRVLPIGGVKEKLLAAQRAGVTMVLLPQDNATDLREVPEEAREQLELILVSHMDEVLPYVLASDDTTDTPIMHPSQDGEHTEQSR
;
A
#
# COMPACT_ATOMS: atom_id res chain seq x y z
N LEU A 1 1.09 -17.16 -2.76
CA LEU A 1 0.15 -16.18 -2.14
C LEU A 1 -0.73 -15.60 -3.25
N ARG A 2 -2.06 -15.61 -3.13
CA ARG A 2 -2.99 -15.25 -4.23
C ARG A 2 -3.43 -13.77 -4.22
N GLY A 3 -2.69 -12.89 -3.55
CA GLY A 3 -3.01 -11.44 -3.51
C GLY A 3 -4.38 -11.08 -2.91
N ARG A 4 -5.07 -11.99 -2.23
CA ARG A 4 -6.36 -11.71 -1.59
C ARG A 4 -6.17 -10.92 -0.32
N VAL A 5 -6.92 -9.85 -0.16
CA VAL A 5 -6.99 -9.07 1.07
C VAL A 5 -7.89 -9.81 2.05
N LEU A 6 -7.42 -9.99 3.28
CA LEU A 6 -8.15 -10.71 4.32
C LEU A 6 -8.87 -9.72 5.25
N PRO A 7 -10.03 -10.10 5.80
CA PRO A 7 -10.72 -9.27 6.78
C PRO A 7 -9.87 -9.09 8.03
N ILE A 8 -10.00 -7.92 8.64
CA ILE A 8 -9.32 -7.56 9.88
C ILE A 8 -10.33 -7.28 10.99
N GLY A 9 -9.96 -7.58 12.23
CA GLY A 9 -10.71 -7.13 13.40
C GLY A 9 -10.34 -5.69 13.78
N GLY A 10 -11.21 -5.04 14.57
CA GLY A 10 -10.91 -3.74 15.16
C GLY A 10 -10.92 -2.57 14.16
N VAL A 11 -11.75 -2.66 13.10
CA VAL A 11 -11.89 -1.60 12.08
C VAL A 11 -12.26 -0.26 12.72
N LYS A 12 -13.17 -0.28 13.70
CA LYS A 12 -13.60 0.91 14.44
C LYS A 12 -12.45 1.63 15.14
N GLU A 13 -11.59 0.90 15.83
CA GLU A 13 -10.44 1.46 16.56
C GLU A 13 -9.42 2.05 15.59
N LYS A 14 -9.18 1.36 14.47
CA LYS A 14 -8.28 1.83 13.42
C LYS A 14 -8.79 3.11 12.75
N LEU A 15 -10.09 3.20 12.47
CA LEU A 15 -10.71 4.38 11.88
C LEU A 15 -10.68 5.58 12.83
N LEU A 16 -10.99 5.37 14.11
CA LEU A 16 -10.95 6.44 15.10
C LEU A 16 -9.51 6.95 15.33
N ALA A 17 -8.53 6.03 15.30
CA ALA A 17 -7.12 6.39 15.35
C ALA A 17 -6.68 7.16 14.09
N ALA A 18 -7.12 6.73 12.90
CA ALA A 18 -6.85 7.40 11.63
C ALA A 18 -7.39 8.83 11.62
N GLN A 19 -8.64 9.04 12.05
CA GLN A 19 -9.24 10.37 12.21
C GLN A 19 -8.40 11.27 13.14
N ARG A 20 -8.02 10.73 14.32
CA ARG A 20 -7.20 11.48 15.29
C ARG A 20 -5.80 11.80 14.76
N ALA A 21 -5.25 10.93 13.92
CA ALA A 21 -3.97 11.14 13.25
C ALA A 21 -4.07 12.10 12.05
N GLY A 22 -5.28 12.56 11.68
CA GLY A 22 -5.50 13.41 10.52
C GLY A 22 -5.30 12.69 9.18
N VAL A 23 -5.41 11.36 9.18
CA VAL A 23 -5.39 10.57 7.94
C VAL A 23 -6.65 10.89 7.16
N THR A 24 -6.51 11.20 5.88
CA THR A 24 -7.65 11.55 5.02
C THR A 24 -8.20 10.36 4.24
N MET A 25 -7.40 9.32 4.01
CA MET A 25 -7.75 8.18 3.16
C MET A 25 -7.43 6.86 3.86
N VAL A 26 -8.39 5.93 3.86
CA VAL A 26 -8.28 4.62 4.50
C VAL A 26 -8.78 3.52 3.55
N LEU A 27 -7.90 2.56 3.26
CA LEU A 27 -8.23 1.37 2.48
C LEU A 27 -8.62 0.21 3.40
N LEU A 28 -9.72 -0.46 3.09
CA LEU A 28 -10.34 -1.51 3.91
C LEU A 28 -10.76 -2.72 3.07
N PRO A 29 -10.72 -3.94 3.63
CA PRO A 29 -11.25 -5.11 2.94
C PRO A 29 -12.76 -5.00 2.68
N GLN A 30 -13.25 -5.48 1.54
CA GLN A 30 -14.68 -5.46 1.22
C GLN A 30 -15.54 -6.20 2.27
N ASP A 31 -15.03 -7.27 2.85
CA ASP A 31 -15.69 -8.00 3.95
C ASP A 31 -15.91 -7.14 5.21
N ASN A 32 -15.08 -6.11 5.42
CA ASN A 32 -15.19 -5.19 6.57
C ASN A 32 -16.18 -4.04 6.35
N ALA A 33 -16.88 -3.99 5.21
CA ALA A 33 -17.92 -3.00 4.96
C ALA A 33 -19.05 -3.03 6.01
N THR A 34 -19.29 -4.18 6.64
CA THR A 34 -20.31 -4.34 7.69
C THR A 34 -19.94 -3.57 8.95
N ASP A 35 -18.66 -3.55 9.33
CA ASP A 35 -18.14 -2.84 10.51
C ASP A 35 -18.24 -1.33 10.37
N LEU A 36 -18.28 -0.82 9.13
CA LEU A 36 -18.43 0.61 8.88
C LEU A 36 -19.70 1.15 9.52
N ARG A 37 -20.78 0.35 9.61
CA ARG A 37 -22.07 0.73 10.22
C ARG A 37 -21.94 1.21 11.66
N GLU A 38 -20.92 0.74 12.38
CA GLU A 38 -20.66 1.12 13.77
C GLU A 38 -19.82 2.40 13.93
N VAL A 39 -19.31 2.94 12.83
CA VAL A 39 -18.51 4.16 12.77
C VAL A 39 -19.45 5.37 12.64
N PRO A 40 -19.30 6.43 13.47
CA PRO A 40 -20.15 7.62 13.38
C PRO A 40 -19.97 8.37 12.05
N GLU A 41 -21.03 9.04 11.60
CA GLU A 41 -21.08 9.75 10.31
C GLU A 41 -19.99 10.80 10.19
N GLU A 42 -19.72 11.57 11.26
CA GLU A 42 -18.63 12.56 11.32
C GLU A 42 -17.26 11.97 10.94
N ALA A 43 -16.97 10.73 11.35
CA ALA A 43 -15.71 10.08 11.00
C ALA A 43 -15.73 9.58 9.55
N ARG A 44 -16.88 9.15 9.03
CA ARG A 44 -17.01 8.72 7.63
C ARG A 44 -16.99 9.89 6.65
N GLU A 45 -17.48 11.05 7.03
CA GLU A 45 -17.44 12.25 6.19
C GLU A 45 -16.04 12.86 6.10
N GLN A 46 -15.23 12.72 7.16
CA GLN A 46 -13.85 13.21 7.21
C GLN A 46 -12.83 12.22 6.60
N LEU A 47 -13.20 10.95 6.44
CA LEU A 47 -12.32 9.89 5.94
C LEU A 47 -12.81 9.36 4.60
N GLU A 48 -11.94 9.33 3.60
CA GLU A 48 -12.18 8.64 2.34
C GLU A 48 -11.97 7.12 2.53
N LEU A 49 -13.07 6.37 2.52
CA LEU A 49 -13.08 4.92 2.73
C LEU A 49 -13.11 4.18 1.39
N ILE A 50 -12.04 3.45 1.09
CA ILE A 50 -11.93 2.68 -0.15
C ILE A 50 -11.96 1.19 0.17
N LEU A 51 -12.97 0.48 -0.35
CA LEU A 51 -13.10 -0.96 -0.16
C LEU A 51 -12.34 -1.70 -1.26
N VAL A 52 -11.49 -2.64 -0.87
CA VAL A 52 -10.65 -3.46 -1.76
C VAL A 52 -10.81 -4.94 -1.43
N SER A 53 -10.72 -5.79 -2.44
CA SER A 53 -10.75 -7.25 -2.28
C SER A 53 -9.41 -7.89 -2.66
N HIS A 54 -8.65 -7.23 -3.53
CA HIS A 54 -7.37 -7.71 -4.05
C HIS A 54 -6.26 -6.68 -3.89
N MET A 55 -5.02 -7.16 -3.74
CA MET A 55 -3.82 -6.34 -3.66
C MET A 55 -3.63 -5.45 -4.90
N ASP A 56 -4.01 -5.95 -6.08
CA ASP A 56 -3.97 -5.20 -7.33
C ASP A 56 -4.76 -3.88 -7.26
N GLU A 57 -5.83 -3.85 -6.47
CA GLU A 57 -6.65 -2.65 -6.26
C GLU A 57 -6.00 -1.65 -5.30
N VAL A 58 -5.08 -2.08 -4.44
CA VAL A 58 -4.40 -1.22 -3.45
C VAL A 58 -3.29 -0.40 -4.08
N LEU A 59 -2.52 -1.04 -4.98
CA LEU A 59 -1.36 -0.44 -5.65
C LEU A 59 -1.60 0.96 -6.23
N PRO A 60 -2.67 1.23 -7.00
CA PRO A 60 -2.89 2.55 -7.60
C PRO A 60 -3.16 3.68 -6.59
N TYR A 61 -3.61 3.36 -5.37
CA TYR A 61 -3.89 4.36 -4.33
C TYR A 61 -2.68 4.66 -3.46
N VAL A 62 -1.71 3.75 -3.39
CA VAL A 62 -0.59 3.81 -2.44
C VAL A 62 0.72 4.17 -3.14
N LEU A 63 0.89 3.77 -4.39
CA LEU A 63 2.06 4.11 -5.17
C LEU A 63 1.90 5.54 -5.68
N ALA A 64 2.79 6.45 -5.23
CA ALA A 64 2.96 7.72 -5.91
C ALA A 64 3.35 7.42 -7.37
N SER A 65 2.75 8.12 -8.33
CA SER A 65 3.11 7.97 -9.74
C SER A 65 4.62 8.13 -9.90
N ASP A 66 5.31 7.02 -10.11
CA ASP A 66 6.71 7.03 -10.52
C ASP A 66 6.76 7.55 -11.95
N ASP A 67 6.75 8.87 -12.08
CA ASP A 67 7.42 9.56 -13.19
C ASP A 67 8.95 9.53 -12.99
N THR A 68 9.45 8.75 -12.04
CA THR A 68 10.87 8.46 -11.87
C THR A 68 11.28 7.34 -12.81
N THR A 69 11.50 7.74 -14.06
CA THR A 69 12.42 7.15 -15.05
C THR A 69 13.11 5.87 -14.56
N ASP A 70 12.77 4.77 -15.23
CA ASP A 70 13.61 3.59 -15.49
C ASP A 70 15.11 3.93 -15.37
N THR A 71 15.62 3.92 -14.15
CA THR A 71 17.05 3.82 -13.91
C THR A 71 17.23 2.36 -13.63
N PRO A 72 17.65 1.54 -14.62
CA PRO A 72 17.97 0.16 -14.34
C PRO A 72 18.92 0.17 -13.16
N ILE A 73 18.54 -0.53 -12.09
CA ILE A 73 19.42 -0.85 -10.97
C ILE A 73 20.59 -1.59 -11.60
N MET A 74 21.65 -0.85 -11.92
CA MET A 74 22.83 -1.38 -12.59
C MET A 74 23.47 -2.32 -11.57
N HIS A 75 23.27 -3.62 -11.77
CA HIS A 75 24.10 -4.62 -11.13
C HIS A 75 25.54 -4.27 -11.51
N PRO A 76 26.45 -4.07 -10.54
CA PRO A 76 27.85 -3.90 -10.87
C PRO A 76 28.32 -5.22 -11.50
N SER A 77 28.40 -5.23 -12.84
CA SER A 77 29.04 -6.29 -13.59
C SER A 77 30.44 -6.47 -13.03
N GLN A 78 30.66 -7.63 -12.42
CA GLN A 78 31.98 -8.10 -12.00
C GLN A 78 32.73 -8.52 -13.27
N ASP A 79 33.25 -7.55 -14.03
CA ASP A 79 34.20 -7.82 -15.10
C ASP A 79 35.57 -7.33 -14.65
N GLY A 80 36.35 -8.26 -14.11
CA GLY A 80 37.68 -8.03 -13.58
C GLY A 80 38.59 -9.25 -13.74
N GLU A 81 38.49 -9.98 -14.85
CA GLU A 81 39.54 -10.93 -15.22
C GLU A 81 40.70 -10.16 -15.85
N HIS A 82 41.75 -10.00 -15.05
CA HIS A 82 43.07 -9.48 -15.42
C HIS A 82 43.57 -10.17 -16.70
N THR A 83 43.81 -9.40 -17.77
CA THR A 83 44.70 -9.84 -18.84
C THR A 83 46.13 -9.75 -18.31
N GLU A 84 46.66 -10.90 -17.89
CA GLU A 84 48.04 -11.07 -17.49
C GLU A 84 48.91 -11.15 -18.77
N GLN A 85 49.50 -10.01 -19.16
CA GLN A 85 50.54 -9.93 -20.18
C GLN A 85 51.79 -9.28 -19.57
N SER A 86 52.66 -10.11 -18.99
CA SER A 86 54.10 -9.84 -18.89
C SER A 86 54.85 -11.05 -18.32
N ARG A 87 55.35 -11.91 -19.20
CA ARG A 87 56.76 -12.34 -19.19
C ARG A 87 57.18 -12.88 -20.55
#